data_AF-A0A090QJR9-F1
#
_entry.id   AF-A0A090QJR9-F1
#
_cell.length_a   1.000
_cell.length_b   1.000
_cell.length_c   1.000
_cell.angle_alpha   90.00
_cell.angle_beta   90.00
_cell.angle_gamma   90.00
#
_symmetry.space_group_name_H-M   'P 1'
#
loop_
_entity.id
_entity.type
_entity.pdbx_description
1 polymer ?
#
loop_
_entity_poly.entity_id
_entity_poly.type
_entity_poly.pdbx_seq_one_letter_code
_entity_poly.pdbx_strand_id
1 'polypeptide(L)' 'MQYLHFKKNGVRVKVGQKVKKGQHIGFSGNVGWSTGPHLHIDLYLTDKNNNYQTLPTKFKTEDNTITDELKQDAVYLKDY' A
#
# COMPACT_ATOMS: atom_id res chain seq x y z
N MET A 1 2.46 -7.84 -3.75
CA MET A 1 2.38 -6.49 -3.11
C MET A 1 2.72 -5.44 -4.13
N GLN A 2 1.90 -4.38 -4.24
CA GLN A 2 2.11 -3.24 -5.14
C GLN A 2 1.86 -1.91 -4.42
N TYR A 3 2.47 -0.86 -4.95
CA TYR A 3 2.30 0.53 -4.54
C TYR A 3 2.07 1.36 -5.81
N LEU A 4 0.96 2.07 -5.89
CA LEU A 4 0.55 2.83 -7.06
C LEU A 4 0.43 4.33 -6.75
N HIS A 5 0.29 5.13 -7.81
CA HIS A 5 0.12 6.59 -7.74
C HIS A 5 1.29 7.37 -7.13
N PHE A 6 2.51 6.82 -7.13
CA PHE A 6 3.70 7.60 -6.74
C PHE A 6 3.81 8.90 -7.55
N LYS A 7 4.38 9.94 -6.92
CA LYS A 7 4.77 11.17 -7.62
C LYS A 7 5.73 10.84 -8.78
N LYS A 8 5.60 11.54 -9.92
CA LYS A 8 6.54 11.42 -11.04
C LYS A 8 7.97 11.67 -10.55
N ASN A 9 8.89 10.75 -10.86
CA ASN A 9 10.27 10.73 -10.34
C ASN A 9 10.37 10.69 -8.80
N GLY A 10 9.31 10.23 -8.11
CA GLY A 10 9.22 10.16 -6.65
C GLY A 10 9.68 8.84 -6.05
N VAL A 11 9.92 7.80 -6.86
CA VAL A 11 10.42 6.50 -6.40
C VAL A 11 11.89 6.62 -5.99
N ARG A 12 12.26 6.06 -4.84
CA ARG A 12 13.61 6.14 -4.23
C ARG A 12 14.34 4.81 -4.18
N VAL A 13 13.78 3.80 -4.83
CA VAL A 13 14.36 2.46 -4.93
C VAL A 13 14.51 2.02 -6.39
N LYS A 14 15.33 1.01 -6.62
CA LYS A 14 15.56 0.42 -7.95
C LYS A 14 15.17 -1.06 -7.96
N VAL A 15 14.90 -1.60 -9.15
CA VAL A 15 14.65 -3.03 -9.33
C VAL A 15 15.82 -3.85 -8.79
N GLY A 16 15.51 -4.89 -8.00
CA GLY A 16 16.51 -5.73 -7.33
C GLY A 16 17.03 -5.19 -6.00
N GLN A 17 16.70 -3.95 -5.62
CA GLN A 17 17.11 -3.40 -4.33
C GLN A 17 16.34 -4.06 -3.18
N LYS A 18 17.09 -4.60 -2.19
CA LYS A 18 16.50 -5.07 -0.94
C LYS A 18 16.05 -3.89 -0.08
N VAL A 19 14.84 -3.96 0.46
CA VAL A 19 14.24 -2.94 1.34
C VAL A 19 14.05 -3.48 2.75
N LYS A 20 14.15 -2.62 3.76
CA LYS A 20 13.87 -2.94 5.16
C LYS A 20 12.56 -2.28 5.62
N LYS A 21 11.94 -2.83 6.67
CA LYS A 21 10.77 -2.21 7.31
C LYS A 21 11.12 -0.78 7.75
N GLY A 22 10.24 0.17 7.43
CA GLY A 22 10.43 1.60 7.73
C GLY A 22 11.32 2.35 6.75
N GLN A 23 11.90 1.68 5.75
CA GLN A 23 12.66 2.35 4.71
C GLN A 23 11.75 3.20 3.82
N HIS A 24 12.15 4.45 3.58
CA HIS A 24 11.48 5.33 2.65
C HIS A 24 11.72 4.85 1.20
N ILE A 25 10.64 4.46 0.52
CA ILE A 25 10.68 3.92 -0.85
C ILE A 25 10.20 4.90 -1.92
N GLY A 26 9.51 5.97 -1.53
CA GLY A 26 9.07 7.03 -2.43
C GLY A 26 7.96 7.91 -1.85
N PHE A 27 7.54 8.89 -2.65
CA PHE A 27 6.52 9.89 -2.28
C PHE A 27 5.17 9.58 -2.91
N SER A 28 4.09 9.58 -2.10
CA SER A 28 2.72 9.55 -2.64
C SER A 28 2.49 10.65 -3.67
N GLY A 29 1.52 10.46 -4.55
CA GLY A 29 1.28 11.35 -5.67
C GLY A 29 -0.08 11.14 -6.29
N ASN A 30 -0.14 11.34 -7.61
CA ASN A 30 -1.39 11.31 -8.39
C ASN A 30 -1.12 10.86 -9.84
N VAL A 31 -0.09 10.03 -10.06
CA VAL A 31 0.26 9.55 -11.41
C VAL A 31 -0.63 8.36 -11.78
N GLY A 32 -1.12 8.34 -13.03
CA GLY A 32 -2.02 7.31 -13.54
C GLY A 32 -3.49 7.71 -13.37
N TRP A 33 -4.38 6.72 -13.44
CA TRP A 33 -5.82 6.95 -13.26
C TRP A 33 -6.16 6.96 -11.77
N SER A 34 -6.45 8.15 -11.23
CA SER A 34 -6.84 8.37 -9.83
C SER A 34 -7.77 9.57 -9.74
N THR A 35 -8.63 9.62 -8.72
CA THR A 35 -9.58 10.72 -8.49
C THR A 35 -8.93 11.94 -7.81
N GLY A 36 -7.79 11.73 -7.16
CA GLY A 36 -7.02 12.76 -6.47
C GLY A 36 -5.80 12.17 -5.77
N PRO A 37 -4.92 13.00 -5.19
CA PRO A 37 -3.65 12.54 -4.63
C PRO A 37 -3.83 11.56 -3.47
N HIS A 38 -3.32 10.34 -3.63
CA HIS A 38 -3.31 9.31 -2.59
C HIS A 38 -2.24 8.26 -2.88
N LEU A 39 -2.07 7.30 -1.96
CA LEU A 39 -1.26 6.11 -2.17
C LEU A 39 -2.21 4.90 -2.21
N HIS A 40 -2.18 4.15 -3.31
CA HIS A 40 -2.88 2.87 -3.42
C HIS A 40 -1.91 1.73 -3.14
N ILE A 41 -2.29 0.79 -2.27
CA ILE A 41 -1.45 -0.33 -1.85
C ILE A 41 -2.25 -1.62 -1.99
N ASP A 42 -1.69 -2.60 -2.71
CA ASP A 42 -2.27 -3.94 -2.78
C ASP A 42 -1.36 -4.95 -2.10
N LEU A 43 -1.92 -5.79 -1.23
CA LEU A 43 -1.24 -6.93 -0.63
C LEU A 43 -1.86 -8.21 -1.19
N TYR A 44 -1.06 -8.95 -1.95
CA TYR A 44 -1.46 -10.19 -2.58
C TYR A 44 -0.26 -11.13 -2.72
N LEU A 45 -0.55 -12.43 -2.80
CA LEU A 45 0.33 -13.46 -3.31
C LEU A 45 -0.04 -13.78 -4.75
N THR A 46 0.98 -14.06 -5.57
CA THR A 46 0.80 -14.56 -6.93
C THR A 46 1.20 -16.03 -6.92
N ASP A 47 0.29 -16.90 -7.36
CA ASP A 47 0.60 -18.32 -7.49
C ASP A 47 1.41 -18.61 -8.77
N LYS A 48 1.79 -19.87 -8.98
CA LYS A 48 2.56 -20.30 -10.16
C LYS A 48 1.80 -20.11 -11.49
N ASN A 49 0.48 -19.93 -11.43
CA ASN A 49 -0.41 -19.74 -12.57
C ASN A 49 -0.77 -18.26 -12.80
N ASN A 50 -0.08 -17.33 -12.13
CA ASN A 50 -0.35 -15.90 -12.14
C ASN A 50 -1.74 -15.51 -11.56
N ASN A 51 -2.36 -16.36 -10.76
CA ASN A 51 -3.57 -15.95 -10.04
C ASN A 51 -3.18 -15.09 -8.84
N TYR A 52 -3.94 -14.02 -8.64
CA TYR A 52 -3.78 -13.11 -7.51
C TYR A 52 -4.71 -13.50 -6.37
N GLN A 53 -4.15 -13.72 -5.18
CA GLN A 53 -4.91 -13.90 -3.95
C GLN A 53 -4.56 -12.78 -2.98
N THR A 54 -5.53 -11.92 -2.68
CA THR A 54 -5.35 -10.82 -1.72
C THR A 54 -5.15 -11.36 -0.31
N LEU A 55 -4.27 -10.73 0.44
CA LEU A 55 -3.93 -11.14 1.80
C LEU A 55 -4.72 -10.32 2.82
N PRO A 56 -5.44 -10.97 3.76
CA PRO A 56 -5.96 -10.30 4.95
C PRO A 56 -4.82 -9.59 5.67
N THR A 57 -4.98 -8.28 5.87
CA THR A 57 -3.91 -7.43 6.40
C THR A 57 -4.44 -6.64 7.57
N LYS A 58 -3.69 -6.70 8.67
CA LYS A 58 -3.96 -5.93 9.89
C LYS A 58 -3.39 -4.53 9.77
N PHE A 59 -4.19 -3.52 10.11
CA PHE A 59 -3.76 -2.13 10.14
C PHE A 59 -3.79 -1.62 11.59
N LYS A 60 -2.82 -0.77 11.92
CA LYS A 60 -2.86 -0.01 13.17
C LYS A 60 -3.70 1.23 12.94
N THR A 61 -4.87 1.29 13.57
CA THR A 61 -5.72 2.47 13.57
C THR A 61 -5.26 3.48 14.62
N GLU A 62 -5.97 4.59 14.74
CA GLU A 62 -5.67 5.70 15.65
C GLU A 62 -5.46 5.27 17.11
N ASP A 63 -6.36 4.43 17.62
CA ASP A 63 -6.35 3.99 19.02
C ASP A 63 -5.23 2.99 19.36
N ASN A 64 -4.26 2.77 18.46
CA ASN A 64 -3.32 1.65 18.47
C ASN A 64 -3.99 0.27 18.50
N THR A 65 -5.30 0.21 18.30
CA THR A 65 -6.05 -1.02 18.14
C THR A 65 -5.64 -1.66 16.82
N ILE A 66 -5.14 -2.89 16.90
CA ILE A 66 -4.93 -3.71 15.72
C ILE A 66 -6.29 -4.31 15.38
N THR A 67 -6.97 -3.78 14.36
CA THR A 67 -8.18 -4.42 13.84
C THR A 67 -7.77 -5.68 13.10
N ASP A 68 -8.40 -6.82 13.40
CA ASP A 68 -8.03 -8.11 12.81
C ASP A 68 -8.15 -8.10 11.28
N GLU A 69 -9.15 -7.43 10.71
CA GLU A 69 -9.38 -7.31 9.27
C GLU A 69 -10.12 -6.00 8.92
N LEU A 70 -9.72 -5.32 7.84
CA LEU A 70 -10.51 -4.22 7.29
C LEU A 70 -11.78 -4.78 6.65
N LYS A 71 -12.92 -4.14 6.91
CA LYS A 71 -14.18 -4.48 6.25
C LYS A 71 -14.25 -3.78 4.90
N GLN A 72 -14.75 -4.48 3.88
CA GLN A 72 -15.04 -3.88 2.59
C GLN A 72 -16.00 -2.70 2.78
N ASP A 73 -15.80 -1.64 1.99
CA ASP A 73 -16.62 -0.42 1.98
C ASP A 73 -16.62 0.38 3.30
N ALA A 74 -15.74 0.04 4.25
CA ALA A 74 -15.52 0.79 5.48
C ALA A 74 -14.36 1.79 5.33
N VAL A 75 -14.52 2.97 5.93
CA VAL A 75 -13.48 4.01 6.01
C VAL A 75 -12.89 4.00 7.41
N TYR A 76 -11.55 3.98 7.48
CA TYR A 76 -10.79 4.02 8.72
C TYR A 76 -9.94 5.30 8.71
N LEU A 77 -10.07 6.11 9.76
CA LEU A 77 -9.30 7.33 9.92
C LEU A 77 -8.21 7.12 10.97
N LYS A 78 -7.14 7.90 10.82
CA LYS A 78 -6.09 8.03 11.81
C LYS A 78 -5.63 9.47 11.80
N ASP A 79 -5.80 10.14 12.92
CA ASP A 79 -5.24 11.46 13.15
C ASP A 79 -3.70 11.36 13.21
N TYR A 80 -3.04 12.10 12.31
CA TYR A 80 -1.58 12.24 12.23
C TYR A 80 -1.15 13.63 12.66
#